data_AF-A0A2T6ZZ08-F1
#
_entry.id   AF-A0A2T6ZZ08-F1
#
_cell.length_a   1.000
_cell.length_b   1.000
_cell.length_c   1.000
_cell.angle_alpha   90.00
_cell.angle_beta   90.00
_cell.angle_gamma   90.00
#
_symmetry.space_group_name_H-M   'P 1'
#
loop_
_entity.id
_entity.type
_entity.pdbx_description
1 polymer ?
#
loop_
_entity_poly.entity_id
_entity_poly.type
_entity_poly.pdbx_seq_one_letter_code
_entity_poly.pdbx_strand_id
1 'polypeptide(L)'
;MDFASVMAAEISKKRKPEPASSKSSAEPAPKKYMKRSEIEAQRRREYEEEQKRLERERREKTERKRQEEEEERNRREATKAKQKQLAEEKRRRKEEEEEAKRLEKEGPLTKGGSDGSDEANSSEAMTEAEAIEKLRSMGEPACLFAETHSQKVRRLKRLLAALEIKNREATPPLSEEEMILNPDDIPNDKDKVYRQLAAWFALVLSEWEIALESRPAALKDSFQGKAAANSMIQAKTYMVPLFRHFKQKDLHEDIYTKVCEIVVEAQARRYVRANDVYLRLSIGNAAWPIGVTMVGIHERSAREKLHEKGLAAHIMSDEVTRKFLQSIKRCLSFCQTRWPPEDPLQLMG
;
A
#
# COMPACT_ATOMS: atom_id res chain seq x y z
N MET A 1 9.59 -40.72 -90.87
CA MET A 1 8.50 -41.24 -90.02
C MET A 1 8.88 -40.95 -88.58
N ASP A 2 8.12 -40.09 -87.91
CA ASP A 2 8.55 -39.49 -86.64
C ASP A 2 8.18 -40.38 -85.44
N PHE A 3 9.18 -41.07 -84.91
CA PHE A 3 9.06 -42.06 -83.83
C PHE A 3 8.62 -41.42 -82.50
N ALA A 4 8.87 -40.12 -82.32
CA ALA A 4 8.49 -39.36 -81.14
C ALA A 4 6.97 -39.17 -81.04
N SER A 5 6.29 -38.99 -82.18
CA SER A 5 4.84 -38.83 -82.24
C SER A 5 4.09 -40.13 -81.91
N VAL A 6 4.61 -41.27 -82.38
CA VAL A 6 4.04 -42.60 -82.10
C VAL A 6 4.18 -42.95 -80.62
N MET A 7 5.34 -42.72 -80.02
CA MET A 7 5.56 -42.94 -78.58
C MET A 7 4.71 -42.00 -77.70
N ALA A 8 4.54 -40.73 -78.08
CA ALA A 8 3.68 -39.80 -77.35
C ALA A 8 2.19 -40.22 -77.43
N ALA A 9 1.73 -40.69 -78.59
CA ALA A 9 0.39 -41.23 -78.76
C ALA A 9 0.16 -42.50 -77.92
N GLU A 10 1.17 -43.36 -77.80
CA GLU A 10 1.08 -44.62 -77.04
C GLU A 10 1.11 -44.41 -75.51
N ILE A 11 1.88 -43.41 -75.05
CA ILE A 11 1.92 -43.00 -73.63
C ILE A 11 0.61 -42.31 -73.21
N SER A 12 -0.02 -41.52 -74.10
CA SER A 12 -1.32 -40.89 -73.81
C SER A 12 -2.48 -41.91 -73.78
N LYS A 13 -2.42 -42.95 -74.61
CA LYS A 13 -3.39 -44.06 -74.61
C LYS A 13 -3.34 -44.89 -73.32
N LYS A 14 -2.16 -45.10 -72.74
CA LYS A 14 -1.97 -45.79 -71.45
C LYS A 14 -2.33 -44.95 -70.21
N ARG A 15 -2.54 -43.64 -70.35
CA ARG A 15 -2.90 -42.73 -69.23
C ARG A 15 -4.40 -42.44 -69.09
N LYS A 16 -5.26 -42.99 -69.96
CA LYS A 16 -6.72 -42.97 -69.74
C LYS A 16 -7.14 -44.19 -68.91
N PRO A 17 -7.78 -44.02 -67.74
CA PRO A 17 -8.40 -45.15 -67.04
C PRO A 17 -9.65 -45.62 -67.83
N GLU A 18 -9.86 -46.93 -67.87
CA GLU A 18 -11.02 -47.56 -68.51
C GLU A 18 -12.35 -47.14 -67.84
N PRO A 19 -13.48 -47.12 -68.59
CA PRO A 19 -14.77 -46.78 -68.03
C PRO A 19 -15.37 -47.98 -67.29
N ALA A 20 -15.51 -47.88 -65.97
CA ALA A 20 -16.31 -48.81 -65.19
C ALA A 20 -17.81 -48.51 -65.40
N SER A 21 -18.55 -49.51 -65.87
CA SER A 21 -20.01 -49.49 -66.00
C SER A 21 -20.72 -49.58 -64.65
N SER A 22 -21.51 -48.53 -64.37
CA SER A 22 -22.79 -48.46 -63.64
C SER A 22 -23.02 -49.13 -62.27
N LYS A 23 -23.35 -48.24 -61.31
CA LYS A 23 -24.32 -48.31 -60.20
C LYS A 23 -23.92 -49.01 -58.88
N SER A 24 -23.57 -48.20 -57.88
CA SER A 24 -24.42 -47.95 -56.70
C SER A 24 -23.83 -46.82 -55.84
N SER A 25 -24.72 -46.07 -55.20
CA SER A 25 -24.46 -45.01 -54.22
C SER A 25 -23.74 -45.57 -52.99
N ALA A 26 -22.44 -45.34 -52.90
CA ALA A 26 -21.67 -45.50 -51.66
C ALA A 26 -20.45 -44.57 -51.75
N GLU A 27 -20.15 -43.89 -50.64
CA GLU A 27 -18.93 -43.11 -50.46
C GLU A 27 -17.70 -43.87 -50.99
N PRO A 28 -16.70 -43.18 -51.59
CA PRO A 28 -15.54 -43.86 -52.12
C PRO A 28 -14.85 -44.62 -50.97
N ALA A 29 -14.88 -45.97 -51.05
CA ALA A 29 -14.26 -46.83 -50.05
C ALA A 29 -12.80 -46.40 -49.82
N PRO A 30 -12.32 -46.37 -48.57
CA PRO A 30 -11.00 -45.86 -48.25
C PRO A 30 -9.97 -46.65 -49.07
N LYS A 31 -9.12 -45.93 -49.83
CA LYS A 31 -8.03 -46.53 -50.57
C LYS A 31 -7.17 -47.33 -49.59
N LYS A 32 -7.29 -48.66 -49.64
CA LYS A 32 -6.66 -49.60 -48.68
C LYS A 32 -5.13 -49.48 -48.65
N TYR A 33 -4.53 -48.92 -49.70
CA TYR A 33 -3.11 -48.65 -49.79
C TYR A 33 -2.89 -47.20 -50.22
N MET A 34 -2.46 -46.36 -49.27
CA MET A 34 -2.00 -44.99 -49.53
C MET A 34 -0.47 -45.00 -49.62
N LYS A 35 0.09 -44.26 -50.57
CA LYS A 35 1.56 -44.17 -50.69
C LYS A 35 2.12 -43.46 -49.46
N ARG A 36 3.28 -43.88 -48.99
CA ARG A 36 3.96 -43.29 -47.81
C ARG A 36 4.11 -41.76 -47.93
N SER A 37 4.34 -41.25 -49.14
CA SER A 37 4.39 -39.81 -49.44
C SER A 37 3.06 -39.09 -49.23
N GLU A 38 1.93 -39.73 -49.52
CA GLU A 38 0.59 -39.16 -49.37
C GLU A 38 0.17 -39.16 -47.90
N ILE A 39 0.49 -40.22 -47.16
CA ILE A 39 0.27 -40.32 -45.71
C ILE A 39 1.09 -39.26 -44.95
N GLU A 40 2.35 -39.05 -45.34
CA GLU A 40 3.20 -38.05 -44.70
C GLU A 40 2.78 -36.62 -45.07
N ALA A 41 2.38 -36.38 -46.33
CA ALA A 41 1.81 -35.10 -46.73
C ALA A 41 0.51 -34.78 -45.97
N GLN A 42 -0.34 -35.79 -45.74
CA GLN A 42 -1.57 -35.62 -44.97
C GLN A 42 -1.27 -35.29 -43.50
N ARG A 43 -0.33 -36.00 -42.85
CA ARG A 43 0.11 -35.66 -41.49
C ARG A 43 0.68 -34.26 -41.37
N ARG A 44 1.47 -33.81 -42.36
CA ARG A 44 2.04 -32.45 -42.38
C ARG A 44 0.93 -31.39 -42.50
N ARG A 45 -0.07 -31.62 -43.35
CA ARG A 45 -1.23 -30.72 -43.48
C ARG A 45 -2.07 -30.65 -42.21
N GLU A 46 -2.37 -31.80 -41.61
CA GLU A 46 -3.11 -31.87 -40.34
C GLU A 46 -2.36 -31.14 -39.21
N TYR A 47 -1.03 -31.30 -39.14
CA TYR A 47 -0.18 -30.57 -38.19
C TYR A 47 -0.16 -29.06 -38.46
N GLU A 48 -0.03 -28.63 -39.72
CA GLU A 48 -0.05 -27.20 -40.08
C GLU A 48 -1.42 -26.56 -39.82
N GLU A 49 -2.51 -27.27 -40.08
CA GLU A 49 -3.87 -26.82 -39.78
C GLU A 49 -4.12 -26.73 -38.27
N GLU A 50 -3.63 -27.71 -37.51
CA GLU A 50 -3.70 -27.68 -36.05
C GLU A 50 -2.89 -26.52 -35.47
N GLN A 51 -1.68 -26.28 -35.97
CA GLN A 51 -0.86 -25.13 -35.57
C GLN A 51 -1.54 -23.79 -35.90
N LYS A 52 -2.12 -23.65 -37.10
CA LYS A 52 -2.88 -22.45 -37.48
C LYS A 52 -4.12 -22.24 -36.61
N ARG A 53 -4.82 -23.32 -36.25
CA ARG A 53 -5.97 -23.27 -35.34
C ARG A 53 -5.56 -22.79 -33.95
N LEU A 54 -4.46 -23.34 -33.42
CA LEU A 54 -3.91 -22.96 -32.12
C LEU A 54 -3.41 -21.50 -32.10
N GLU A 55 -2.80 -21.04 -33.20
CA GLU A 55 -2.38 -19.66 -33.34
C GLU A 55 -3.57 -18.69 -33.42
N ARG A 56 -4.62 -19.05 -34.16
CA ARG A 56 -5.86 -18.25 -34.24
C ARG A 56 -6.54 -18.15 -32.89
N GLU A 57 -6.68 -19.26 -32.16
CA GLU A 57 -7.28 -19.27 -30.82
C GLU A 57 -6.48 -18.40 -29.84
N ARG A 58 -5.14 -18.44 -29.90
CA ARG A 58 -4.28 -17.57 -29.10
C ARG A 58 -4.48 -16.10 -29.45
N ARG A 59 -4.55 -15.75 -30.74
CA ARG A 59 -4.80 -14.37 -31.20
C ARG A 59 -6.15 -13.86 -30.74
N GLU A 60 -7.22 -14.64 -30.94
CA GLU A 60 -8.57 -14.30 -30.49
C GLU A 60 -8.63 -14.10 -28.96
N LYS A 61 -7.95 -14.96 -28.18
CA LYS A 61 -7.88 -14.82 -26.72
C LYS A 61 -7.14 -13.55 -26.30
N THR A 62 -6.06 -13.18 -26.99
CA THR A 62 -5.33 -11.93 -26.71
C THR A 62 -6.13 -10.69 -27.10
N GLU A 63 -6.86 -10.74 -28.21
CA GLU A 63 -7.72 -9.64 -28.65
C GLU A 63 -8.89 -9.45 -27.70
N ARG A 64 -9.55 -10.53 -27.26
CA ARG A 64 -10.61 -10.48 -26.26
C ARG A 64 -10.14 -9.90 -24.94
N LYS A 65 -8.96 -10.29 -24.45
CA LYS A 65 -8.37 -9.73 -23.23
C LYS A 65 -8.08 -8.23 -23.35
N ARG A 66 -7.56 -7.79 -24.51
CA ARG A 66 -7.34 -6.35 -24.78
C ARG A 66 -8.65 -5.56 -24.81
N GLN A 67 -9.70 -6.13 -25.41
CA GLN A 67 -11.03 -5.53 -25.42
C GLN A 67 -11.62 -5.42 -24.01
N GLU A 68 -11.52 -6.48 -23.20
CA GLU A 68 -11.97 -6.49 -21.79
C GLU A 68 -11.23 -5.43 -20.95
N GLU A 69 -9.90 -5.32 -21.10
CA GLU A 69 -9.08 -4.31 -20.40
C GLU A 69 -9.43 -2.87 -20.83
N GLU A 70 -9.71 -2.66 -22.12
CA GLU A 70 -10.13 -1.37 -22.66
C GLU A 70 -11.54 -0.96 -22.20
N GLU A 71 -12.49 -1.90 -22.18
CA GLU A 71 -13.83 -1.67 -21.63
C GLU A 71 -13.77 -1.35 -20.12
N GLU A 72 -12.92 -2.04 -19.36
CA GLU A 72 -12.74 -1.75 -17.94
C GLU A 72 -12.10 -0.37 -17.70
N ARG A 73 -11.09 -0.01 -18.51
CA ARG A 73 -10.49 1.33 -18.49
C ARG A 73 -11.54 2.40 -18.77
N ASN A 74 -12.35 2.23 -19.80
CA ASN A 74 -13.41 3.16 -20.16
C ASN A 74 -14.48 3.26 -19.06
N ARG A 75 -14.83 2.14 -18.41
CA ARG A 75 -15.76 2.14 -17.25
C ARG A 75 -15.19 2.89 -16.05
N ARG A 76 -13.89 2.71 -15.75
CA ARG A 76 -13.18 3.44 -14.69
C ARG A 76 -13.06 4.93 -15.00
N GLU A 77 -12.83 5.30 -16.26
CA GLU A 77 -12.80 6.70 -16.69
C GLU A 77 -14.19 7.35 -16.62
N ALA A 78 -15.24 6.65 -17.04
CA ALA A 78 -16.62 7.12 -16.96
C ALA A 78 -17.07 7.33 -15.51
N THR A 79 -16.73 6.42 -14.59
CA THR A 79 -17.03 6.57 -13.15
C THR A 79 -16.28 7.74 -12.53
N LYS A 80 -14.99 7.91 -12.85
CA LYS A 80 -14.21 9.09 -12.42
C LYS A 80 -14.78 10.39 -12.98
N ALA A 81 -15.21 10.42 -14.23
CA ALA A 81 -15.83 11.59 -14.84
C ALA A 81 -17.16 11.96 -14.15
N LYS A 82 -18.03 10.98 -13.89
CA LYS A 82 -19.26 11.19 -13.11
C LYS A 82 -18.98 11.70 -11.70
N GLN A 83 -17.96 11.17 -11.03
CA GLN A 83 -17.57 11.61 -9.69
C GLN A 83 -17.04 13.05 -9.70
N LYS A 84 -16.26 13.44 -10.71
CA LYS A 84 -15.79 14.82 -10.89
C LYS A 84 -16.95 15.79 -11.16
N GLN A 85 -17.90 15.43 -12.02
CA GLN A 85 -19.09 16.25 -12.28
C GLN A 85 -19.94 16.44 -11.02
N LEU A 86 -20.19 15.39 -10.25
CA LEU A 86 -20.91 15.48 -8.97
C LEU A 86 -20.17 16.34 -7.94
N ALA A 87 -18.83 16.28 -7.91
CA ALA A 87 -18.03 17.11 -7.01
C ALA A 87 -18.05 18.59 -7.42
N GLU A 88 -17.99 18.88 -8.73
CA GLU A 88 -18.08 20.23 -9.28
C GLU A 88 -19.47 20.83 -9.07
N GLU A 89 -20.54 20.06 -9.29
CA GLU A 89 -21.92 20.48 -8.99
C GLU A 89 -22.13 20.77 -7.51
N LYS A 90 -21.61 19.91 -6.62
CA LYS A 90 -21.62 20.16 -5.17
C LYS A 90 -20.84 21.42 -4.79
N ARG A 91 -19.70 21.67 -5.44
CA ARG A 91 -18.90 22.87 -5.19
C ARG A 91 -19.63 24.12 -5.65
N ARG A 92 -20.23 24.09 -6.85
CA ARG A 92 -21.02 25.20 -7.38
C ARG A 92 -22.25 25.50 -6.52
N ARG A 93 -22.98 24.48 -6.07
CA ARG A 93 -24.11 24.65 -5.14
C ARG A 93 -23.68 25.28 -3.82
N LYS A 94 -22.49 24.94 -3.32
CA LYS A 94 -21.93 25.52 -2.10
C LYS A 94 -21.51 26.98 -2.32
N GLU A 95 -20.90 27.29 -3.47
CA GLU A 95 -20.54 28.66 -3.87
C GLU A 95 -21.81 29.53 -4.05
N GLU A 96 -22.84 29.03 -4.72
CA GLU A 96 -24.16 29.69 -4.87
C GLU A 96 -24.85 29.90 -3.50
N GLU A 97 -24.80 28.93 -2.59
CA GLU A 97 -25.34 29.08 -1.23
C GLU A 97 -24.54 30.08 -0.39
N GLU A 98 -23.22 30.12 -0.56
CA GLU A 98 -22.36 31.09 0.12
C GLU A 98 -22.55 32.51 -0.45
N GLU A 99 -22.73 32.65 -1.76
CA GLU A 99 -23.01 33.91 -2.44
C GLU A 99 -24.43 34.41 -2.11
N ALA A 100 -25.43 33.53 -2.07
CA ALA A 100 -26.78 33.87 -1.59
C ALA A 100 -26.75 34.36 -0.14
N LYS A 101 -26.00 33.70 0.74
CA LYS A 101 -25.79 34.16 2.13
C LYS A 101 -25.02 35.47 2.22
N ARG A 102 -24.12 35.76 1.27
CA ARG A 102 -23.40 37.05 1.20
C ARG A 102 -24.33 38.18 0.72
N LEU A 103 -25.13 37.95 -0.32
CA LEU A 103 -26.13 38.89 -0.84
C LEU A 103 -27.26 39.15 0.16
N GLU A 104 -27.71 38.12 0.89
CA GLU A 104 -28.68 38.26 2.00
C GLU A 104 -28.11 39.13 3.13
N LYS A 105 -26.79 39.10 3.35
CA LYS A 105 -26.09 39.95 4.33
C LYS A 105 -25.85 41.39 3.87
N GLU A 106 -25.93 41.65 2.56
CA GLU A 106 -25.75 42.97 1.93
C GLU A 106 -27.08 43.67 1.54
N GLY A 107 -28.22 43.18 2.03
CA GLY A 107 -29.50 43.88 1.94
C GLY A 107 -29.59 45.13 2.85
N PRO A 108 -30.42 46.14 2.54
CA PRO A 108 -30.42 47.42 3.24
C PRO A 108 -30.78 47.28 4.72
N LEU A 109 -30.03 47.97 5.59
CA LEU A 109 -30.24 48.04 7.04
C LEU A 109 -31.72 48.22 7.40
N THR A 110 -32.35 47.18 7.95
CA THR A 110 -33.51 47.33 8.82
C THR A 110 -33.29 46.58 10.12
N LYS A 111 -33.48 47.34 11.20
CA LYS A 111 -33.37 46.96 12.60
C LYS A 111 -34.55 46.04 12.96
N GLY A 112 -34.30 44.92 13.63
CA GLY A 112 -35.36 44.12 14.25
C GLY A 112 -34.98 42.65 14.38
N GLY A 113 -34.88 42.17 15.62
CA GLY A 113 -34.38 40.84 15.95
C GLY A 113 -35.44 39.75 16.08
N SER A 114 -35.02 38.71 16.83
CA SER A 114 -35.77 37.56 17.35
C SER A 114 -35.82 36.35 16.40
N ASP A 115 -35.56 35.08 16.77
CA ASP A 115 -35.04 34.39 17.97
C ASP A 115 -34.99 32.87 17.64
N GLY A 116 -34.29 32.07 18.46
CA GLY A 116 -34.43 30.60 18.57
C GLY A 116 -33.17 29.79 18.20
N SER A 117 -32.26 29.53 19.14
CA SER A 117 -32.20 28.36 20.08
C SER A 117 -31.67 27.09 19.40
N ASP A 118 -30.49 26.55 19.71
CA ASP A 118 -30.06 25.85 20.94
C ASP A 118 -28.50 25.84 21.00
N GLU A 119 -27.75 25.75 22.09
CA GLU A 119 -27.97 25.25 23.46
C GLU A 119 -27.19 26.12 24.47
N ALA A 120 -27.78 26.22 25.67
CA ALA A 120 -27.13 26.66 26.88
C ALA A 120 -26.11 25.61 27.38
N ASN A 121 -24.90 26.04 27.74
CA ASN A 121 -24.28 25.53 28.97
C ASN A 121 -23.21 26.47 29.56
N SER A 122 -23.47 26.85 30.82
CA SER A 122 -22.57 27.45 31.82
C SER A 122 -21.73 28.68 31.45
N SER A 123 -22.25 29.83 31.83
CA SER A 123 -21.49 31.02 32.17
C SER A 123 -20.57 30.73 33.36
N GLU A 124 -19.31 30.40 33.10
CA GLU A 124 -18.22 30.77 33.99
C GLU A 124 -17.61 32.05 33.48
N ALA A 125 -17.82 33.11 34.25
CA ALA A 125 -17.41 34.48 34.01
C ALA A 125 -15.89 34.63 34.11
N MET A 126 -15.14 34.16 33.11
CA MET A 126 -13.71 34.45 33.03
C MET A 126 -13.53 35.90 32.61
N THR A 127 -12.92 36.71 33.48
CA THR A 127 -12.70 38.13 33.21
C THR A 127 -11.67 38.33 32.09
N GLU A 128 -11.72 39.47 31.40
CA GLU A 128 -10.76 39.77 30.32
C GLU A 128 -9.31 39.76 30.80
N ALA A 129 -9.09 40.24 32.03
CA ALA A 129 -7.78 40.23 32.67
C ALA A 129 -7.25 38.81 32.88
N GLU A 130 -8.08 37.90 33.42
CA GLU A 130 -7.71 36.49 33.64
C GLU A 130 -7.41 35.75 32.33
N ALA A 131 -8.19 36.03 31.26
CA ALA A 131 -7.97 35.41 29.96
C ALA A 131 -6.62 35.85 29.35
N ILE A 132 -6.28 37.14 29.49
CA ILE A 132 -5.01 37.69 29.02
C ILE A 132 -3.84 37.12 29.83
N GLU A 133 -3.98 37.03 31.15
CA GLU A 133 -2.94 36.49 32.03
C GLU A 133 -2.62 35.02 31.70
N LYS A 134 -3.65 34.19 31.52
CA LYS A 134 -3.48 32.77 31.13
C LYS A 134 -2.90 32.61 29.73
N LEU A 135 -3.27 33.46 28.76
CA LEU A 135 -2.67 33.41 27.43
C LEU A 135 -1.18 33.77 27.47
N ARG A 136 -0.80 34.80 28.25
CA ARG A 136 0.60 35.20 28.41
C ARG A 136 1.44 34.13 29.12
N SER A 137 0.90 33.48 30.15
CA SER A 137 1.62 32.40 30.84
C SER A 137 1.87 31.19 29.94
N MET A 138 1.02 30.96 28.94
CA MET A 138 1.19 29.93 27.91
C MET A 138 2.06 30.39 26.72
N GLY A 139 2.59 31.62 26.72
CA GLY A 139 3.40 32.16 25.63
C GLY A 139 2.59 32.53 24.37
N GLU A 140 1.28 32.63 24.47
CA GLU A 140 0.37 32.94 23.36
C GLU A 140 0.04 34.44 23.32
N PRO A 141 -0.22 35.04 22.13
CA PRO A 141 -0.58 36.45 22.00
C PRO A 141 -1.84 36.79 22.82
N ALA A 142 -1.76 37.88 23.60
CA ALA A 142 -2.81 38.33 24.52
C ALA A 142 -4.15 38.68 23.82
N CYS A 143 -4.08 39.16 22.57
CA CYS A 143 -5.24 39.47 21.74
C CYS A 143 -4.84 39.37 20.26
N LEU A 144 -5.72 38.86 19.41
CA LEU A 144 -5.58 38.88 17.96
C LEU A 144 -6.32 40.09 17.35
N PHE A 145 -5.96 40.49 16.13
CA PHE A 145 -6.61 41.61 15.44
C PHE A 145 -8.12 41.35 15.30
N ALA A 146 -8.93 42.33 15.72
CA ALA A 146 -10.39 42.28 15.71
C ALA A 146 -11.02 41.11 16.52
N GLU A 147 -10.29 40.52 17.48
CA GLU A 147 -10.81 39.47 18.36
C GLU A 147 -11.72 40.05 19.45
N THR A 148 -12.96 39.54 19.58
CA THR A 148 -13.86 39.92 20.68
C THR A 148 -13.56 39.13 21.96
N HIS A 149 -14.01 39.61 23.13
CA HIS A 149 -13.79 38.91 24.42
C HIS A 149 -14.29 37.46 24.41
N SER A 150 -15.45 37.20 23.82
CA SER A 150 -16.00 35.84 23.71
C SER A 150 -15.16 34.92 22.80
N GLN A 151 -14.58 35.47 21.73
CA GLN A 151 -13.66 34.74 20.84
C GLN A 151 -12.33 34.42 21.54
N LYS A 152 -11.78 35.38 22.30
CA LYS A 152 -10.59 35.21 23.13
C LYS A 152 -10.75 34.10 24.16
N VAL A 153 -11.87 34.09 24.91
CA VAL A 153 -12.19 33.04 25.89
C VAL A 153 -12.35 31.68 25.19
N ARG A 154 -12.98 31.64 24.01
CA ARG A 154 -13.11 30.39 23.22
C ARG A 154 -11.75 29.88 22.73
N ARG A 155 -10.82 30.75 22.30
CA ARG A 155 -9.44 30.40 21.96
C ARG A 155 -8.70 29.82 23.16
N LEU A 156 -8.79 30.50 24.31
CA LEU A 156 -8.21 30.03 25.56
C LEU A 156 -8.74 28.65 25.98
N LYS A 157 -10.07 28.44 25.94
CA LYS A 157 -10.69 27.13 26.22
C LYS A 157 -10.20 26.04 25.27
N ARG A 158 -10.02 26.34 23.98
CA ARG A 158 -9.47 25.39 23.00
C ARG A 158 -8.02 25.03 23.29
N LEU A 159 -7.19 26.01 23.66
CA LEU A 159 -5.79 25.79 24.04
C LEU A 159 -5.67 24.98 25.33
N LEU A 160 -6.47 25.31 26.34
CA LEU A 160 -6.53 24.54 27.59
C LEU A 160 -7.00 23.11 27.35
N ALA A 161 -8.04 22.89 26.54
CA ALA A 161 -8.48 21.55 26.17
C ALA A 161 -7.40 20.78 25.40
N ALA A 162 -6.66 21.44 24.50
CA ALA A 162 -5.53 20.82 23.80
C ALA A 162 -4.38 20.47 24.76
N LEU A 163 -4.09 21.32 25.75
CA LEU A 163 -3.12 21.05 26.81
C LEU A 163 -3.57 19.95 27.76
N GLU A 164 -4.84 19.89 28.13
CA GLU A 164 -5.42 18.82 28.95
C GLU A 164 -5.39 17.48 28.22
N ILE A 165 -5.67 17.47 26.92
CA ILE A 165 -5.48 16.27 26.08
C ILE A 165 -4.00 15.89 26.08
N LYS A 166 -3.09 16.84 25.86
CA LYS A 166 -1.64 16.59 25.89
C LYS A 166 -1.15 16.08 27.26
N ASN A 167 -1.71 16.58 28.36
CA ASN A 167 -1.38 16.18 29.73
C ASN A 167 -2.03 14.85 30.16
N ARG A 168 -3.25 14.55 29.69
CA ARG A 168 -3.88 13.22 29.88
C ARG A 168 -3.23 12.15 29.02
N GLU A 169 -2.77 12.52 27.82
CA GLU A 169 -1.98 11.67 26.95
C GLU A 169 -0.52 11.52 27.42
N ALA A 170 -0.04 12.42 28.29
CA ALA A 170 1.15 12.22 29.09
C ALA A 170 0.86 11.17 30.17
N THR A 171 0.67 9.93 29.72
CA THR A 171 0.83 8.76 30.58
C THR A 171 2.21 8.91 31.23
N PRO A 172 2.34 8.81 32.57
CA PRO A 172 3.65 8.84 33.19
C PRO A 172 4.53 7.84 32.44
N PRO A 173 5.77 8.21 32.05
CA PRO A 173 6.63 7.31 31.33
C PRO A 173 6.73 6.03 32.17
N LEU A 174 6.29 4.91 31.59
CA LEU A 174 6.45 3.60 32.21
C LEU A 174 7.92 3.48 32.62
N SER A 175 8.19 2.96 33.80
CA SER A 175 9.57 2.69 34.21
C SER A 175 10.20 1.67 33.24
N GLU A 176 11.53 1.65 33.12
CA GLU A 176 12.22 0.71 32.22
C GLU A 176 11.80 -0.75 32.48
N GLU A 177 11.51 -1.10 33.73
CA GLU A 177 11.03 -2.42 34.16
C GLU A 177 9.60 -2.71 33.68
N GLU A 178 8.71 -1.72 33.72
CA GLU A 178 7.32 -1.88 33.26
C GLU A 178 7.20 -1.93 31.73
N MET A 179 8.22 -1.43 31.02
CA MET A 179 8.29 -1.50 29.55
C MET A 179 8.70 -2.88 29.03
N ILE A 180 9.14 -3.80 29.88
CA ILE A 180 9.56 -5.15 29.47
C ILE A 180 8.35 -5.95 29.00
N LEU A 181 8.41 -6.47 27.78
CA LEU A 181 7.39 -7.35 27.22
C LEU A 181 7.63 -8.78 27.73
N ASN A 182 6.65 -9.34 28.43
CA ASN A 182 6.64 -10.77 28.72
C ASN A 182 5.99 -11.52 27.54
N PRO A 183 6.62 -12.58 27.02
CA PRO A 183 6.05 -13.38 25.93
C PRO A 183 4.65 -13.93 26.23
N ASP A 184 4.39 -14.25 27.50
CA ASP A 184 3.10 -14.79 27.96
C ASP A 184 1.96 -13.74 27.91
N ASP A 185 2.28 -12.45 27.96
CA ASP A 185 1.28 -11.38 27.92
C ASP A 185 0.79 -11.11 26.47
N ILE A 186 1.55 -11.52 25.45
CA ILE A 186 1.25 -11.27 24.03
C ILE A 186 -0.12 -11.84 23.60
N PRO A 187 -0.47 -13.10 23.90
CA PRO A 187 -1.81 -13.62 23.60
C PRO A 187 -2.86 -13.22 24.64
N ASN A 188 -2.47 -12.98 25.89
CA ASN A 188 -3.38 -12.92 27.03
C ASN A 188 -3.86 -11.49 27.37
N ASP A 189 -3.01 -10.48 27.22
CA ASP A 189 -3.31 -9.09 27.55
C ASP A 189 -2.78 -8.14 26.46
N LYS A 190 -3.45 -8.14 25.30
CA LYS A 190 -3.10 -7.27 24.17
C LYS A 190 -3.10 -5.79 24.58
N ASP A 191 -3.96 -5.39 25.52
CA ASP A 191 -4.10 -4.00 25.99
C ASP A 191 -2.86 -3.51 26.75
N LYS A 192 -2.32 -4.34 27.64
CA LYS A 192 -1.05 -4.09 28.31
C LYS A 192 0.09 -4.04 27.29
N VAL A 193 0.16 -5.02 26.39
CA VAL A 193 1.26 -5.12 25.41
C VAL A 193 1.26 -3.93 24.44
N TYR A 194 0.11 -3.47 23.95
CA TYR A 194 0.04 -2.26 23.11
C TYR A 194 0.58 -1.01 23.83
N ARG A 195 0.31 -0.87 25.14
CA ARG A 195 0.87 0.23 25.94
C ARG A 195 2.38 0.09 26.10
N GLN A 196 2.88 -1.12 26.37
CA GLN A 196 4.32 -1.37 26.49
C GLN A 196 5.06 -1.14 25.17
N LEU A 197 4.49 -1.58 24.04
CA LEU A 197 5.02 -1.30 22.70
C LEU A 197 5.13 0.20 22.44
N ALA A 198 4.05 0.95 22.69
CA ALA A 198 4.06 2.40 22.51
C ALA A 198 5.11 3.07 23.39
N ALA A 199 5.21 2.67 24.66
CA ALA A 199 6.19 3.23 25.58
C ALA A 199 7.64 2.91 25.15
N TRP A 200 7.91 1.68 24.74
CA TRP A 200 9.23 1.25 24.30
C TRP A 200 9.68 1.98 23.04
N PHE A 201 8.83 2.06 22.00
CA PHE A 201 9.18 2.81 20.79
C PHE A 201 9.35 4.32 21.06
N ALA A 202 8.55 4.89 21.96
CA ALA A 202 8.70 6.28 22.37
C ALA A 202 10.05 6.51 23.07
N LEU A 203 10.45 5.62 23.99
CA LEU A 203 11.75 5.65 24.67
C LEU A 203 12.90 5.57 23.67
N VAL A 204 12.85 4.63 22.72
CA VAL A 204 13.91 4.46 21.71
C VAL A 204 14.05 5.72 20.85
N LEU A 205 12.95 6.32 20.41
CA LEU A 205 12.98 7.55 19.62
C LEU A 205 13.49 8.75 20.43
N SER A 206 13.13 8.86 21.72
CA SER A 206 13.62 9.94 22.58
C SER A 206 15.12 9.79 22.88
N GLU A 207 15.58 8.57 23.18
CA GLU A 207 17.00 8.29 23.36
C GLU A 207 17.80 8.57 22.09
N TRP A 208 17.22 8.28 20.92
CA TRP A 208 17.85 8.62 19.65
C TRP A 208 17.96 10.14 19.46
N GLU A 209 16.92 10.90 19.80
CA GLU A 209 16.94 12.37 19.78
C GLU A 209 18.05 12.94 20.67
N ILE A 210 18.13 12.46 21.91
CA ILE A 210 19.14 12.88 22.89
C ILE A 210 20.55 12.51 22.41
N ALA A 211 20.73 11.32 21.83
CA ALA A 211 22.01 10.87 21.29
C ALA A 211 22.47 11.66 20.06
N LEU A 212 21.55 12.24 19.28
CA LEU A 212 21.88 13.16 18.19
C LEU A 212 22.19 14.55 18.72
N GLU A 213 21.44 15.03 19.70
CA GLU A 213 21.58 16.37 20.28
C GLU A 213 22.84 16.51 21.15
N SER A 214 23.30 15.44 21.76
CA SER A 214 24.55 15.44 22.55
C SER A 214 25.83 15.49 21.70
N ARG A 215 25.74 15.40 20.37
CA ARG A 215 26.91 15.43 19.48
C ARG A 215 27.57 16.82 19.41
N PRO A 216 28.89 16.91 19.24
CA PRO A 216 29.58 18.16 18.96
C PRO A 216 29.00 18.90 17.75
N ALA A 217 28.95 20.24 17.81
CA ALA A 217 28.40 21.08 16.73
C ALA A 217 29.04 20.79 15.36
N ALA A 218 30.36 20.60 15.32
CA ALA A 218 31.07 20.25 14.09
C ALA A 218 30.57 18.94 13.44
N LEU A 219 30.20 17.93 14.25
CA LEU A 219 29.63 16.68 13.75
C LEU A 219 28.18 16.86 13.32
N LYS A 220 27.39 17.68 14.02
CA LYS A 220 26.00 18.01 13.62
C LYS A 220 25.95 18.70 12.27
N ASP A 221 26.87 19.64 12.03
CA ASP A 221 26.91 20.41 10.78
C ASP A 221 27.48 19.63 9.58
N SER A 222 28.20 18.55 9.87
CA SER A 222 28.73 17.65 8.84
C SER A 222 27.61 17.01 8.01
N PHE A 223 27.95 16.59 6.79
CA PHE A 223 27.02 15.87 5.91
C PHE A 223 26.43 14.62 6.58
N GLN A 224 27.27 13.85 7.28
CA GLN A 224 26.85 12.64 7.99
C GLN A 224 25.94 12.97 9.18
N GLY A 225 26.21 14.05 9.92
CA GLY A 225 25.36 14.52 11.01
C GLY A 225 23.97 14.92 10.54
N LYS A 226 23.90 15.74 9.49
CA LYS A 226 22.64 16.15 8.85
C LYS A 226 21.86 14.96 8.30
N ALA A 227 22.55 14.00 7.67
CA ALA A 227 21.92 12.77 7.18
C ALA A 227 21.35 11.92 8.32
N ALA A 228 22.07 11.78 9.44
CA ALA A 228 21.59 11.06 10.61
C ALA A 228 20.37 11.74 11.25
N ALA A 229 20.38 13.08 11.37
CA ALA A 229 19.24 13.85 11.85
C ALA A 229 18.01 13.69 10.95
N ASN A 230 18.20 13.80 9.62
CA ASN A 230 17.12 13.58 8.67
C ASN A 230 16.55 12.15 8.74
N SER A 231 17.40 11.14 8.93
CA SER A 231 16.98 9.75 9.08
C SER A 231 16.10 9.53 10.32
N MET A 232 16.48 10.16 11.44
CA MET A 232 15.70 10.14 12.68
C MET A 232 14.36 10.87 12.52
N ILE A 233 14.35 12.07 11.95
CA ILE A 233 13.11 12.85 11.72
C ILE A 233 12.14 12.09 10.81
N GLN A 234 12.66 11.44 9.76
CA GLN A 234 11.87 10.57 8.90
C GLN A 234 11.31 9.38 9.67
N ALA A 235 12.12 8.70 10.49
CA ALA A 235 11.65 7.58 11.31
C ALA A 235 10.52 8.03 12.24
N LYS A 236 10.69 9.14 12.96
CA LYS A 236 9.67 9.72 13.85
C LYS A 236 8.36 10.00 13.09
N THR A 237 8.45 10.63 11.91
CA THR A 237 7.29 10.91 11.05
C THR A 237 6.58 9.63 10.59
N TYR A 238 7.34 8.64 10.14
CA TYR A 238 6.80 7.37 9.65
C TYR A 238 6.27 6.46 10.76
N MET A 239 6.62 6.71 12.02
CA MET A 239 6.14 5.96 13.17
C MET A 239 4.77 6.43 13.67
N VAL A 240 4.34 7.65 13.31
CA VAL A 240 3.05 8.22 13.73
C VAL A 240 1.85 7.30 13.44
N PRO A 241 1.72 6.69 12.24
CA PRO A 241 0.64 5.73 11.98
C PRO A 241 0.70 4.50 12.89
N LEU A 242 1.89 4.00 13.23
CA LEU A 242 2.01 2.85 14.13
C LEU A 242 1.58 3.20 15.56
N PHE A 243 1.95 4.37 16.07
CA PHE A 243 1.46 4.84 17.37
C PHE A 243 -0.06 5.00 17.40
N ARG A 244 -0.66 5.42 16.29
CA ARG A 244 -2.12 5.45 16.15
C ARG A 244 -2.70 4.04 16.23
N HIS A 245 -2.09 3.05 15.57
CA HIS A 245 -2.50 1.65 15.68
C HIS A 245 -2.35 1.09 17.09
N PHE A 246 -1.30 1.47 17.83
CA PHE A 246 -1.16 1.09 19.24
C PHE A 246 -2.25 1.70 20.12
N LYS A 247 -2.64 2.95 19.86
CA LYS A 247 -3.73 3.62 20.58
C LYS A 247 -5.10 3.01 20.26
N GLN A 248 -5.32 2.66 19.00
CA GLN A 248 -6.58 2.06 18.52
C GLN A 248 -6.66 0.54 18.74
N LYS A 249 -5.51 -0.10 18.99
CA LYS A 249 -5.36 -1.54 19.23
C LYS A 249 -5.82 -2.39 18.03
N ASP A 250 -5.63 -1.87 16.82
CA ASP A 250 -6.17 -2.39 15.57
C ASP A 250 -5.08 -2.88 14.60
N LEU A 251 -3.87 -3.14 15.10
CA LEU A 251 -2.80 -3.69 14.28
C LEU A 251 -3.14 -5.12 13.85
N HIS A 252 -2.92 -5.45 12.57
CA HIS A 252 -3.17 -6.79 12.04
C HIS A 252 -2.41 -7.85 12.86
N GLU A 253 -3.06 -8.97 13.19
CA GLU A 253 -2.56 -9.96 14.15
C GLU A 253 -1.15 -10.49 13.81
N ASP A 254 -0.88 -10.77 12.54
CA ASP A 254 0.46 -11.19 12.09
C ASP A 254 1.52 -10.09 12.29
N ILE A 255 1.18 -8.82 12.02
CA ILE A 255 2.10 -7.70 12.21
C ILE A 255 2.31 -7.48 13.69
N TYR A 256 1.24 -7.50 14.48
CA TYR A 256 1.28 -7.37 15.94
C TYR A 256 2.20 -8.42 16.57
N THR A 257 2.00 -9.69 16.24
CA THR A 257 2.80 -10.79 16.80
C THR A 257 4.28 -10.63 16.46
N LYS A 258 4.60 -10.27 15.21
CA LYS A 258 5.98 -10.08 14.77
C LYS A 258 6.63 -8.84 15.37
N VAL A 259 5.88 -7.74 15.52
CA VAL A 259 6.38 -6.53 16.19
C VAL A 259 6.67 -6.83 17.67
N CYS A 260 5.80 -7.57 18.37
CA CYS A 260 6.06 -7.99 19.75
C CYS A 260 7.34 -8.84 19.85
N GLU A 261 7.48 -9.84 18.97
CA GLU A 261 8.66 -10.72 18.92
C GLU A 261 9.95 -9.92 18.66
N ILE A 262 9.92 -8.93 17.76
CA ILE A 262 11.05 -8.01 17.51
C ILE A 262 11.42 -7.24 18.77
N VAL A 263 10.44 -6.69 19.49
CA VAL A 263 10.69 -5.89 20.70
C VAL A 263 11.25 -6.77 21.82
N VAL A 264 10.71 -7.98 22.03
CA VAL A 264 11.22 -8.94 23.03
C VAL A 264 12.69 -9.29 22.75
N GLU A 265 13.04 -9.64 21.52
CA GLU A 265 14.43 -9.96 21.16
C GLU A 265 15.35 -8.74 21.23
N ALA A 266 14.85 -7.54 20.90
CA ALA A 266 15.60 -6.30 21.04
C ALA A 266 15.86 -5.93 22.52
N GLN A 267 14.88 -6.13 23.40
CA GLN A 267 15.02 -5.95 24.85
C GLN A 267 16.03 -6.95 25.45
N ALA A 268 16.06 -8.19 24.92
CA ALA A 268 17.06 -9.19 25.27
C ALA A 268 18.45 -8.96 24.62
N ARG A 269 18.64 -7.84 23.89
CA ARG A 269 19.87 -7.49 23.16
C ARG A 269 20.31 -8.53 22.13
N ARG A 270 19.37 -9.26 21.53
CA ARG A 270 19.60 -10.26 20.48
C ARG A 270 19.24 -9.70 19.10
N TYR A 271 20.01 -8.72 18.64
CA TYR A 271 19.64 -7.94 17.44
C TYR A 271 19.64 -8.74 16.14
N VAL A 272 20.46 -9.80 16.02
CA VAL A 272 20.42 -10.70 14.87
C VAL A 272 19.08 -11.42 14.77
N ARG A 273 18.56 -11.93 15.89
CA ARG A 273 17.23 -12.58 15.93
C ARG A 273 16.12 -11.57 15.65
N ALA A 274 16.17 -10.39 16.27
CA ALA A 274 15.20 -9.33 16.01
C ALA A 274 15.19 -8.93 14.52
N ASN A 275 16.35 -8.85 13.88
CA ASN A 275 16.44 -8.57 12.45
C ASN A 275 15.91 -9.71 11.59
N ASP A 276 16.15 -10.98 11.95
CA ASP A 276 15.59 -12.13 11.23
C ASP A 276 14.05 -12.11 11.26
N VAL A 277 13.45 -11.80 12.41
CA VAL A 277 11.99 -11.61 12.53
C VAL A 277 11.50 -10.45 11.66
N TYR A 278 12.22 -9.32 11.65
CA TYR A 278 11.93 -8.19 10.77
C TYR A 278 11.98 -8.58 9.28
N LEU A 279 12.98 -9.37 8.87
CA LEU A 279 13.11 -9.84 7.49
C LEU A 279 11.94 -10.75 7.12
N ARG A 280 11.57 -11.70 7.98
CA ARG A 280 10.40 -12.56 7.78
C ARG A 280 9.09 -11.74 7.66
N LEU A 281 8.95 -10.66 8.41
CA LEU A 281 7.78 -9.77 8.34
C LEU A 281 7.74 -8.93 7.05
N SER A 282 8.88 -8.38 6.62
CA SER A 282 8.97 -7.46 5.49
C SER A 282 9.01 -8.14 4.12
N ILE A 283 9.57 -9.35 4.04
CA ILE A 283 9.74 -10.14 2.82
C ILE A 283 8.68 -11.26 2.75
N GLY A 284 8.24 -11.77 3.90
CA GLY A 284 7.45 -13.00 3.99
C GLY A 284 8.28 -14.25 3.78
N ASN A 285 7.62 -15.41 3.84
CA ASN A 285 8.22 -16.70 3.46
C ASN A 285 8.28 -16.90 1.93
N ALA A 286 8.15 -15.81 1.16
CA ALA A 286 8.10 -15.86 -0.29
C ALA A 286 9.53 -16.05 -0.83
N ALA A 287 9.73 -17.06 -1.67
CA ALA A 287 11.02 -17.30 -2.32
C ALA A 287 11.46 -16.13 -3.23
N TRP A 288 10.53 -15.23 -3.61
CA TRP A 288 10.76 -14.07 -4.49
C TRP A 288 9.95 -12.83 -4.02
N PRO A 289 10.53 -11.93 -3.21
CA PRO A 289 9.80 -10.82 -2.60
C PRO A 289 9.45 -9.70 -3.57
N ILE A 290 10.28 -9.46 -4.58
CA ILE A 290 10.02 -8.47 -5.63
C ILE A 290 9.59 -9.28 -6.84
N GLY A 291 8.32 -9.14 -7.24
CA GLY A 291 7.75 -9.91 -8.34
C GLY A 291 8.66 -9.93 -9.56
N VAL A 292 8.94 -11.12 -10.09
CA VAL A 292 9.81 -11.30 -11.26
C VAL A 292 9.05 -10.96 -12.53
N THR A 293 9.26 -9.77 -13.10
CA THR A 293 8.70 -9.40 -14.40
C THR A 293 9.58 -9.97 -15.53
N MET A 294 9.11 -11.06 -16.12
CA MET A 294 9.49 -11.58 -17.45
C MET A 294 11.00 -11.72 -17.70
N VAL A 295 11.60 -12.79 -17.17
CA VAL A 295 12.90 -13.29 -17.66
C VAL A 295 12.63 -14.46 -18.61
N GLY A 296 12.44 -14.17 -19.89
CA GLY A 296 12.34 -15.16 -20.97
C GLY A 296 11.22 -14.90 -22.00
N ILE A 297 11.50 -15.25 -23.25
CA ILE A 297 10.61 -15.07 -24.44
C ILE A 297 9.38 -16.00 -24.40
N HIS A 298 9.34 -16.98 -23.49
CA HIS A 298 8.27 -17.97 -23.40
C HIS A 298 7.59 -17.95 -22.01
N GLU A 299 6.30 -17.64 -21.99
CA GLU A 299 5.43 -17.68 -20.82
C GLU A 299 5.15 -19.15 -20.44
N ARG A 300 5.63 -19.60 -19.28
CA ARG A 300 5.39 -20.96 -18.76
C ARG A 300 4.28 -20.92 -17.70
N SER A 301 3.36 -21.88 -17.73
CA SER A 301 2.19 -22.01 -16.84
C SER A 301 2.53 -22.09 -15.34
N ALA A 302 3.78 -22.38 -14.96
CA ALA A 302 4.25 -22.32 -13.57
C ALA A 302 4.35 -20.88 -13.01
N ARG A 303 4.29 -19.86 -13.87
CA ARG A 303 4.43 -18.45 -13.51
C ARG A 303 3.21 -17.87 -12.79
N GLU A 304 1.99 -18.35 -13.07
CA GLU A 304 0.79 -17.93 -12.35
C GLU A 304 0.79 -18.40 -10.89
N LYS A 305 1.44 -19.54 -10.59
CA LYS A 305 1.62 -20.05 -9.22
C LYS A 305 2.67 -19.28 -8.41
N LEU A 306 3.50 -18.44 -9.06
CA LEU A 306 4.49 -17.58 -8.40
C LEU A 306 3.93 -16.19 -8.06
N HIS A 307 2.73 -15.84 -8.52
CA HIS A 307 1.99 -14.69 -8.00
C HIS A 307 1.33 -15.10 -6.68
N GLU A 308 2.17 -15.33 -5.67
CA GLU A 308 1.73 -15.89 -4.40
C GLU A 308 0.87 -14.89 -3.62
N LYS A 309 -0.32 -15.37 -3.24
CA LYS A 309 -1.23 -14.77 -2.26
C LYS A 309 -0.60 -14.89 -0.86
N GLY A 310 0.34 -14.01 -0.55
CA GLY A 310 1.00 -13.96 0.76
C GLY A 310 0.75 -12.62 1.46
N LEU A 311 0.66 -12.64 2.80
CA LEU A 311 0.52 -11.43 3.60
C LEU A 311 1.67 -10.42 3.37
N ALA A 312 2.86 -10.90 3.01
CA ALA A 312 3.98 -10.05 2.65
C ALA A 312 3.79 -9.29 1.33
N ALA A 313 3.05 -9.85 0.37
CA ALA A 313 2.64 -9.12 -0.82
C ALA A 313 1.66 -7.99 -0.44
N HIS A 314 0.79 -8.22 0.56
CA HIS A 314 -0.11 -7.20 1.10
C HIS A 314 0.65 -6.11 1.89
N ILE A 315 1.61 -6.48 2.74
CA ILE A 315 2.49 -5.54 3.46
C ILE A 315 3.33 -4.72 2.48
N MET A 316 3.88 -5.33 1.43
CA MET A 316 4.60 -4.60 0.39
C MET A 316 3.66 -3.75 -0.47
N SER A 317 2.37 -4.05 -0.57
CA SER A 317 1.42 -3.21 -1.30
C SER A 317 1.00 -1.96 -0.51
N ASP A 318 1.07 -1.99 0.83
CA ASP A 318 0.78 -0.84 1.67
C ASP A 318 2.04 -0.01 2.01
N GLU A 319 2.10 1.18 1.42
CA GLU A 319 3.21 2.12 1.61
C GLU A 319 3.31 2.66 3.04
N VAL A 320 2.19 2.78 3.76
CA VAL A 320 2.19 3.24 5.15
C VAL A 320 2.83 2.19 6.04
N THR A 321 2.40 0.93 5.89
CA THR A 321 2.98 -0.21 6.61
C THR A 321 4.47 -0.35 6.33
N ARG A 322 4.87 -0.29 5.06
CA ARG A 322 6.28 -0.35 4.67
C ARG A 322 7.12 0.73 5.36
N LYS A 323 6.64 1.97 5.41
CA LYS A 323 7.37 3.10 6.02
C LYS A 323 7.58 2.94 7.52
N PHE A 324 6.55 2.50 8.27
CA PHE A 324 6.76 2.28 9.69
C PHE A 324 7.63 1.05 9.95
N LEU A 325 7.55 -0.02 9.15
CA LEU A 325 8.44 -1.18 9.27
C LEU A 325 9.90 -0.80 9.04
N GLN A 326 10.19 0.00 8.00
CA GLN A 326 11.54 0.53 7.77
C GLN A 326 12.03 1.35 8.96
N SER A 327 11.13 2.09 9.62
CA SER A 327 11.45 2.88 10.81
C SER A 327 11.73 2.01 12.03
N ILE A 328 11.04 0.87 12.18
CA ILE A 328 11.36 -0.14 13.20
C ILE A 328 12.80 -0.66 12.99
N LYS A 329 13.19 -0.98 11.74
CA LYS A 329 14.58 -1.39 11.46
C LYS A 329 15.60 -0.31 11.84
N ARG A 330 15.32 0.97 11.53
CA ARG A 330 16.18 2.09 11.94
C ARG A 330 16.29 2.19 13.46
N CYS A 331 15.19 1.98 14.18
CA CYS A 331 15.19 1.92 15.65
C CYS A 331 16.08 0.77 16.16
N LEU A 332 16.01 -0.42 15.56
CA LEU A 332 16.90 -1.55 15.91
C LEU A 332 18.38 -1.22 15.67
N SER A 333 18.71 -0.60 14.54
CA SER A 333 20.07 -0.14 14.24
C SER A 333 20.57 0.87 15.25
N PHE A 334 19.70 1.75 15.77
CA PHE A 334 20.06 2.65 16.85
C PHE A 334 20.22 1.90 18.19
N CYS A 335 19.29 0.99 18.51
CA CYS A 335 19.31 0.22 19.76
C CYS A 335 20.63 -0.52 19.94
N GLN A 336 21.16 -1.19 18.92
CA GLN A 336 22.45 -1.90 19.03
C GLN A 336 23.65 -0.98 19.27
N THR A 337 23.57 0.29 18.88
CA THR A 337 24.62 1.28 19.16
C THR A 337 24.51 1.87 20.56
N ARG A 338 23.27 2.02 21.07
CA ARG A 338 22.99 2.58 22.40
C ARG A 338 23.14 1.54 23.51
N TRP A 339 22.65 0.33 23.25
CA TRP A 339 22.67 -0.85 24.12
C TRP A 339 23.34 -2.00 23.37
N PRO A 340 24.69 -2.05 23.34
CA PRO A 340 25.40 -3.09 22.63
C PRO A 340 25.08 -4.48 23.20
N PRO A 341 25.05 -5.53 22.34
CA PRO A 341 24.86 -6.89 22.80
C PRO A 341 26.06 -7.37 23.63
N GLU A 342 25.84 -8.35 24.50
CA GLU A 342 26.91 -8.99 25.28
C GLU A 342 27.85 -9.81 24.38
N ASP A 343 27.30 -10.45 23.36
CA ASP A 343 28.04 -11.18 22.33
C ASP A 343 28.14 -10.34 21.05
N PRO A 344 29.36 -9.99 20.58
CA PRO A 344 29.56 -9.27 19.32
C PRO A 344 28.91 -9.93 18.10
N LEU A 345 28.70 -11.25 18.10
CA LEU A 345 28.01 -11.97 17.02
C LEU A 345 26.54 -11.58 16.87
N GLN A 346 25.96 -10.92 17.88
CA GLN A 346 24.58 -10.45 17.85
C GLN A 346 24.44 -9.05 17.23
N LEU A 347 25.52 -8.42 16.75
CA LEU A 347 25.42 -7.17 16.00
C LEU A 347 24.78 -7.41 14.63
N MET A 348 23.75 -6.64 14.32
CA MET A 348 23.18 -6.60 12.98
C MET A 348 24.11 -5.76 12.09
N GLY A 349 24.60 -6.38 11.01
CA GLY A 349 25.42 -5.76 9.98
C GLY A 349 24.69 -4.74 9.11
#